data_AF-A0AAX4NJ48-F1
#
_entry.id   AF-A0AAX4NJ48-F1
#
_cell.length_a   1.000
_cell.length_b   1.000
_cell.length_c   1.000
_cell.angle_alpha   90.00
_cell.angle_beta   90.00
_cell.angle_gamma   90.00
#
_symmetry.space_group_name_H-M   'P 1'
#
loop_
_entity.id
_entity.type
_entity.pdbx_description
1 polymer ?
#
loop_
_entity_poly.entity_id
_entity_poly.type
_entity_poly.pdbx_seq_one_letter_code
_entity_poly.pdbx_strand_id
1 'polypeptide(L)' 'MAMDDKLNDIQDKIERRVGGFGKGKYARILRMAKKPNKEEYVKVVLITGVGITLLGLLGFFIYLMMGVFFHIP' A
#
# COMPACT_ATOMS: atom_id res chain seq x y z
N MET A 1 34.39 -10.87 29.34
CA MET A 1 33.36 -11.48 30.20
C MET A 1 32.23 -10.51 30.50
N ALA A 2 32.42 -9.44 31.31
CA ALA A 2 31.30 -8.54 31.66
C ALA A 2 30.63 -7.78 30.49
N MET A 3 31.34 -7.58 29.36
CA MET A 3 30.78 -6.97 28.16
C MET A 3 30.03 -7.99 27.30
N ASP A 4 30.54 -9.22 27.21
CA ASP A 4 29.91 -10.31 26.46
C ASP A 4 28.55 -10.69 27.07
N ASP A 5 28.47 -10.72 28.41
CA ASP A 5 27.22 -11.01 29.13
C ASP A 5 26.15 -9.92 28.90
N LYS A 6 26.57 -8.65 28.79
CA LYS A 6 25.67 -7.54 28.45
C LYS A 6 25.19 -7.59 27.01
N LEU A 7 26.04 -8.04 26.08
CA LEU A 7 25.67 -8.20 24.67
C LEU A 7 24.67 -9.35 24.49
N ASN A 8 24.87 -10.46 25.20
CA ASN A 8 23.96 -11.60 25.20
C ASN A 8 22.57 -11.24 25.75
N ASP A 9 22.47 -10.54 26.89
CA ASP A 9 21.18 -10.11 27.45
C ASP A 9 20.41 -9.15 26.52
N ILE A 10 21.13 -8.28 25.81
CA ILE A 10 20.53 -7.39 24.81
C ILE A 10 20.02 -8.16 23.60
N GLN A 11 20.78 -9.17 23.13
CA GLN A 11 20.37 -10.03 22.02
C GLN A 11 19.11 -10.84 22.37
N ASP A 12 19.06 -11.42 23.57
CA ASP A 12 17.91 -12.18 24.08
C ASP A 12 16.64 -11.31 24.20
N LYS A 13 16.79 -10.04 24.60
CA LYS A 13 15.68 -9.09 24.71
C LYS A 13 15.14 -8.65 23.36
N ILE A 14 16.01 -8.58 22.35
CA ILE A 14 15.65 -8.25 20.97
C ILE A 14 14.98 -9.47 20.32
N GLU A 15 15.55 -10.66 20.47
CA GLU A 15 15.01 -11.90 19.89
C GLU A 15 13.60 -12.21 20.43
N ARG A 16 13.36 -12.01 21.73
CA ARG A 16 12.03 -12.14 22.34
C ARG A 16 11.00 -11.14 21.83
N ARG A 17 11.39 -9.90 21.50
CA ARG A 17 10.49 -8.88 20.95
C ARG A 17 10.24 -9.06 19.45
N VAL A 18 11.28 -9.41 18.69
CA VAL A 18 11.21 -9.57 17.24
C VAL A 18 10.55 -10.90 16.85
N GLY A 19 10.70 -11.96 17.65
CA GLY A 19 10.11 -13.27 17.40
C GLY A 19 8.56 -13.28 17.33
N GLY A 20 7.90 -12.27 17.92
CA GLY A 20 6.44 -12.10 17.87
C GLY A 20 5.92 -11.26 16.69
N PHE A 21 6.76 -10.41 16.09
CA PHE A 21 6.30 -9.43 15.10
C PHE A 21 5.97 -10.06 13.74
N GLY A 22 6.55 -11.22 13.43
CA GLY A 22 6.34 -11.95 12.16
C GLY A 22 5.37 -13.14 12.22
N LYS A 23 4.99 -13.61 13.42
CA LYS A 23 4.13 -14.80 13.62
C LYS A 23 2.75 -14.47 14.20
N GLY A 24 2.31 -13.22 14.08
CA GLY A 24 0.99 -12.80 14.51
C GLY A 24 -0.14 -13.34 13.62
N LYS A 25 -1.38 -13.30 14.14
CA LYS A 25 -2.61 -13.69 13.42
C LYS A 25 -2.69 -13.10 11.99
N TYR A 26 -2.25 -11.86 11.81
CA TYR A 26 -2.26 -11.15 10.52
C TYR A 26 -1.25 -11.68 9.50
N ALA A 27 -0.08 -12.17 9.94
CA ALA A 27 0.89 -12.80 9.04
C ALA A 27 0.34 -14.10 8.44
N ARG A 28 -0.48 -14.83 9.20
CA ARG A 28 -1.20 -16.02 8.70
C ARG A 28 -2.25 -15.63 7.64
N ILE A 29 -2.96 -14.53 7.84
CA ILE A 29 -3.98 -14.03 6.91
C ILE A 29 -3.33 -13.56 5.59
N LEU A 30 -2.24 -12.79 5.66
CA LEU A 30 -1.47 -12.37 4.48
C LEU A 30 -0.91 -13.57 3.70
N ARG A 31 -0.47 -14.62 4.40
CA ARG A 31 -0.02 -15.88 3.77
C ARG A 31 -1.16 -16.69 3.15
N MET A 32 -2.39 -16.53 3.62
CA MET A 32 -3.59 -17.17 3.05
C MET A 32 -4.20 -16.37 1.89
N ALA A 33 -3.83 -15.10 1.72
CA ALA A 33 -4.32 -14.28 0.62
C ALA A 33 -3.84 -14.82 -0.74
N LYS A 34 -4.75 -14.91 -1.71
CA LYS A 34 -4.43 -15.32 -3.08
C LYS A 34 -3.59 -14.24 -3.75
N LYS A 35 -2.37 -14.58 -4.16
CA LYS A 35 -1.57 -13.71 -5.04
C LYS A 35 -2.26 -13.64 -6.41
N PRO A 36 -2.59 -12.44 -6.93
CA PRO A 36 -3.27 -12.32 -8.22
C PRO A 36 -2.37 -12.85 -9.34
N ASN A 37 -2.98 -13.51 -10.33
CA ASN A 37 -2.27 -13.84 -11.56
C ASN A 37 -1.99 -12.56 -12.38
N LYS A 38 -0.99 -12.58 -13.27
CA LYS A 38 -0.65 -11.43 -14.13
C LYS A 38 -1.86 -10.94 -14.94
N GLU A 39 -2.67 -11.86 -15.46
CA GLU A 39 -3.87 -11.53 -16.24
C GLU A 39 -4.95 -10.85 -15.40
N GLU A 40 -5.19 -11.34 -14.17
CA GLU A 40 -6.14 -10.75 -13.22
C GLU A 40 -5.70 -9.32 -12.86
N TYR A 41 -4.40 -9.14 -12.57
CA TYR A 41 -3.83 -7.83 -12.26
C TYR A 41 -4.00 -6.85 -13.42
N VAL A 42 -3.62 -7.25 -14.65
CA VAL A 42 -3.71 -6.38 -15.84
C VAL A 42 -5.15 -5.98 -16.12
N LYS A 43 -6.11 -6.91 -15.98
CA LYS A 43 -7.54 -6.61 -16.18
C LYS A 43 -8.04 -5.56 -15.19
N VAL A 44 -7.70 -5.70 -13.91
CA VAL A 44 -8.08 -4.75 -12.87
C VAL A 44 -7.45 -3.37 -13.15
N VAL A 45 -6.15 -3.33 -13.42
CA VAL A 45 -5.45 -2.07 -13.71
C VAL A 45 -6.05 -1.36 -14.93
N LEU A 46 -6.43 -2.09 -15.97
CA LEU A 46 -7.03 -1.50 -17.17
C LEU A 46 -8.40 -0.86 -16.85
N ILE A 47 -9.28 -1.58 -16.15
CA ILE A 47 -10.61 -1.07 -15.79
C ILE A 47 -10.48 0.14 -14.85
N THR A 48 -9.63 0.04 -13.82
CA THR A 48 -9.39 1.14 -12.88
C THR A 48 -8.76 2.35 -13.58
N GLY A 49 -7.81 2.13 -14.48
CA GLY A 49 -7.17 3.19 -15.27
C GLY A 49 -8.17 3.94 -16.14
N VAL A 50 -9.08 3.22 -16.80
CA VAL A 50 -10.18 3.84 -17.57
C VAL A 50 -11.11 4.64 -16.65
N GLY A 51 -11.49 4.10 -15.49
CA GLY A 51 -12.36 4.79 -14.53
C GLY A 51 -11.76 6.10 -14.00
N ILE A 52 -10.49 6.08 -13.59
CA ILE A 52 -9.78 7.28 -13.12
C ILE A 52 -9.66 8.32 -14.23
N THR A 53 -9.37 7.88 -15.46
CA THR A 53 -9.27 8.77 -16.62
C THR A 53 -10.60 9.45 -16.91
N LEU A 54 -11.71 8.70 -16.92
CA LEU A 54 -13.04 9.28 -17.17
C LEU A 54 -13.46 10.27 -16.08
N LEU A 55 -13.28 9.91 -14.80
CA LEU A 55 -13.59 10.81 -13.68
C LEU A 55 -12.72 12.06 -13.68
N GLY A 56 -11.42 11.90 -13.95
CA GLY A 56 -10.47 13.00 -14.06
C GLY A 56 -10.81 13.95 -15.21
N LEU A 57 -11.13 13.41 -16.38
CA LEU A 57 -11.56 14.20 -17.53
C LEU A 57 -12.89 14.91 -17.25
N LEU A 58 -13.86 14.25 -16.64
CA LEU A 58 -15.15 14.87 -16.30
C LEU A 58 -14.97 16.06 -15.35
N GLY A 59 -14.19 15.88 -14.28
CA GLY A 59 -13.84 16.98 -13.38
C GLY A 59 -13.05 18.09 -14.08
N PHE A 60 -12.13 17.72 -14.97
CA PHE A 60 -11.36 18.67 -15.78
C PHE A 60 -12.24 19.48 -16.74
N PHE A 61 -13.22 18.86 -17.40
CA PHE A 61 -14.17 19.56 -18.27
C PHE A 61 -15.03 20.55 -17.49
N ILE A 62 -15.52 20.16 -16.30
CA ILE A 62 -16.25 21.07 -15.41
C ILE A 62 -15.36 22.27 -15.02
N TYR A 63 -14.10 22.02 -14.68
CA TYR A 63 -13.14 23.08 -14.37
C TYR A 63 -12.89 24.00 -15.58
N LEU A 64 -12.70 23.47 -16.78
CA LEU A 64 -12.51 24.29 -17.98
C LEU A 64 -13.74 25.13 -18.30
N MET A 65 -14.94 24.55 -18.22
CA MET A 65 -16.18 25.28 -18.47
C MET A 65 -16.42 26.38 -17.42
N MET A 66 -16.18 26.12 -16.14
CA MET A 66 -16.42 27.11 -15.10
C MET A 66 -15.28 28.13 -14.98
N GLY A 67 -14.03 27.69 -15.12
CA GLY A 67 -12.84 28.50 -14.90
C GLY A 67 -12.37 29.29 -16.13
N VAL A 68 -12.46 28.71 -17.33
CA VAL A 68 -11.99 29.37 -18.57
C VAL A 68 -13.13 30.11 -19.26
N PHE A 69 -14.31 29.51 -19.40
CA PHE A 69 -15.41 30.13 -20.17
C PHE A 69 -16.17 31.22 -19.40
N PHE A 70 -16.26 31.16 -18.07
CA PHE A 70 -17.02 32.13 -17.27
C PHE A 70 -16.17 33.30 -16.72
N HIS A 71 -14.83 33.16 -16.70
CA HIS A 71 -13.92 34.21 -16.18
C HIS A 71 -13.20 35.01 -17.28
N ILE A 72 -13.52 34.77 -18.55
CA ILE A 72 -13.07 35.62 -19.65
C ILE A 72 -14.25 36.58 -19.95
N PRO A 73 -14.15 37.87 -19.62
CA PRO A 73 -15.13 38.87 -20.05
C PRO A 73 -15.17 39.00 -21.58
#